data_AF-A0A1B8QDF0-F1
#
_entry.id   AF-A0A1B8QDF0-F1
#
_cell.length_a   1.000
_cell.length_b   1.000
_cell.length_c   1.000
_cell.angle_alpha   90.00
_cell.angle_beta   90.00
_cell.angle_gamma   90.00
#
_symmetry.space_group_name_H-M   'P 1'
#
loop_
_entity.id
_entity.type
_entity.pdbx_description
1 polymer ?
#
loop_
_entity_poly.entity_id
_entity_poly.type
_entity_poly.pdbx_seq_one_letter_code
_entity_poly.pdbx_strand_id
1 'polypeptide(L)'
;MTQRLNANTGVGLWLKWTLLVWMNAIVGLVVTWDNMRQDGVPYWLGVGLGVCVFIPLYALVERSLRRRGVRGIGKALTIGAIIRALLQIAVVVDVLAGMVGISVAENVVGAAPGDAKQEFGFYFVTTVVTGALLSVVAWVLTALVLLGMRLVARRRQPPLVTDTTNPTQTTVK
;
A
#
# COMPACT_ATOMS: atom_id res chain seq x y z
N MET A 1 -19.60 27.65 -5.85
CA MET A 1 -20.30 26.35 -5.97
C MET A 1 -19.26 25.29 -6.31
N THR A 2 -18.47 24.93 -5.29
CA THR A 2 -17.27 24.08 -5.41
C THR A 2 -17.72 22.65 -5.60
N GLN A 3 -17.63 22.22 -6.85
CA GLN A 3 -17.75 20.85 -7.31
C GLN A 3 -16.92 19.98 -6.37
N ARG A 4 -17.60 19.27 -5.46
CA ARG A 4 -17.04 18.11 -4.76
C ARG A 4 -16.61 17.17 -5.88
N LEU A 5 -15.35 17.29 -6.30
CA LEU A 5 -14.69 16.36 -7.19
C LEU A 5 -15.00 14.99 -6.62
N ASN A 6 -15.90 14.34 -7.35
CA ASN A 6 -16.62 13.18 -6.91
C ASN A 6 -15.58 12.09 -6.74
N ALA A 7 -15.03 11.93 -5.54
CA ALA A 7 -13.99 10.94 -5.19
C ALA A 7 -14.48 9.47 -5.35
N ASN A 8 -15.63 9.30 -5.99
CA ASN A 8 -16.29 8.05 -6.32
C ASN A 8 -16.41 7.79 -7.83
N THR A 9 -15.93 8.68 -8.72
CA THR A 9 -15.77 8.36 -10.14
C THR A 9 -14.51 7.53 -10.36
N GLY A 10 -14.53 6.66 -11.38
CA GLY A 10 -13.38 5.82 -11.73
C GLY A 10 -12.08 6.62 -11.84
N VAL A 11 -12.14 7.82 -12.43
CA VAL A 11 -10.99 8.74 -12.59
C VAL A 11 -10.39 9.18 -11.25
N GLY A 12 -11.21 9.51 -10.25
CA GLY A 12 -10.73 9.90 -8.93
C GLY A 12 -9.99 8.78 -8.20
N LEU A 13 -10.40 7.53 -8.43
CA LEU A 13 -9.74 6.34 -7.89
C LEU A 13 -8.34 6.16 -8.49
N TRP A 14 -8.22 6.27 -9.81
CA TRP A 14 -6.94 6.18 -10.51
C TRP A 14 -5.98 7.29 -10.07
N LEU A 15 -6.45 8.54 -10.01
CA LEU A 15 -5.63 9.67 -9.58
C LEU A 15 -5.13 9.49 -8.14
N LYS A 16 -6.00 9.05 -7.22
CA LYS A 16 -5.62 8.74 -5.83
C LYS A 16 -4.49 7.73 -5.78
N TRP A 17 -4.60 6.62 -6.51
CA TRP A 17 -3.60 5.56 -6.46
C TRP A 17 -2.31 5.94 -7.17
N THR A 18 -2.38 6.68 -8.28
CA THR A 18 -1.20 7.28 -8.90
C THR A 18 -0.44 8.14 -7.90
N LEU A 19 -1.11 9.07 -7.22
CA LEU A 19 -0.46 9.95 -6.24
C LEU A 19 0.14 9.18 -5.06
N LEU A 20 -0.61 8.24 -4.46
CA LEU A 20 -0.13 7.48 -3.30
C LEU A 20 1.05 6.55 -3.64
N VAL A 21 0.99 5.87 -4.78
CA VAL A 21 2.07 4.97 -5.23
C VAL A 21 3.34 5.76 -5.54
N TRP A 22 3.22 6.87 -6.26
CA TRP A 22 4.38 7.71 -6.57
C TRP A 22 4.96 8.39 -5.34
N MET A 23 4.14 8.87 -4.41
CA MET A 23 4.62 9.44 -3.15
C MET A 23 5.45 8.40 -2.37
N ASN A 24 4.99 7.15 -2.29
CA ASN A 24 5.75 6.07 -1.67
C ASN A 24 7.04 5.74 -2.43
N ALA A 25 6.99 5.73 -3.76
CA ALA A 25 8.21 5.52 -4.56
C ALA A 25 9.24 6.62 -4.32
N ILE A 26 8.81 7.88 -4.27
CA ILE A 26 9.68 9.03 -4.00
C ILE A 26 10.33 8.92 -2.61
N VAL A 27 9.58 8.55 -1.58
CA VAL A 27 10.15 8.35 -0.23
C VAL A 27 11.26 7.30 -0.25
N GLY A 28 11.03 6.15 -0.89
CA GLY A 28 12.06 5.11 -1.04
C GLY A 28 13.28 5.59 -1.84
N LEU A 29 13.06 6.31 -2.94
CA LEU A 29 14.13 6.86 -3.79
C LEU A 29 14.96 7.92 -3.07
N VAL A 30 14.34 8.78 -2.26
CA VAL A 30 15.04 9.80 -1.47
C VAL A 30 15.94 9.16 -0.41
N VAL A 31 15.45 8.10 0.25
CA VAL A 31 16.23 7.36 1.26
C VAL A 31 17.46 6.67 0.65
N THR A 32 17.38 6.31 -0.63
CA THR A 32 18.41 5.54 -1.34
C THR A 32 19.18 6.36 -2.39
N TRP A 33 18.98 7.67 -2.40
CA TRP A 33 19.45 8.59 -3.45
C TRP A 33 20.97 8.55 -3.67
N ASP A 34 21.75 8.52 -2.60
CA ASP A 34 23.21 8.53 -2.68
C ASP A 34 23.77 7.28 -3.38
N ASN A 35 23.06 6.16 -3.31
CA ASN A 35 23.45 4.90 -3.94
C ASN A 35 23.07 4.82 -5.43
N MET A 36 22.12 5.66 -5.90
CA MET A 36 21.52 5.57 -7.24
C MET A 36 22.02 6.65 -8.22
N ARG A 37 22.83 7.60 -7.72
CA ARG A 37 23.23 8.79 -8.47
C ARG A 37 24.05 8.49 -9.74
N GLN A 38 24.60 7.28 -9.85
CA GLN A 38 25.43 6.85 -10.98
C GLN A 38 24.68 5.98 -12.00
N ASP A 39 23.39 5.70 -11.78
CA ASP A 39 22.64 4.76 -12.60
C ASP A 39 22.09 5.40 -13.89
N GLY A 40 22.17 4.64 -14.99
CA GLY A 40 21.78 5.07 -16.34
C GLY A 40 20.26 5.01 -16.62
N VAL A 41 19.86 5.37 -17.84
CA VAL A 41 18.45 5.34 -18.28
C VAL A 41 17.75 3.97 -18.08
N PRO A 42 18.39 2.81 -18.33
CA PRO A 42 17.75 1.50 -18.14
C PRO A 42 17.28 1.26 -16.70
N TYR A 43 18.05 1.74 -15.73
CA TYR A 43 17.71 1.69 -14.31
C TYR A 43 16.42 2.46 -14.02
N TRP A 44 16.37 3.74 -14.40
CA TRP A 44 15.21 4.60 -14.14
C TRP A 44 13.95 4.11 -14.83
N LEU A 45 14.07 3.52 -16.03
CA LEU A 45 12.96 2.87 -16.71
C LEU A 45 12.47 1.61 -15.98
N GLY A 46 13.40 0.76 -15.52
CA GLY A 46 13.06 -0.46 -14.78
C GLY A 46 12.31 -0.14 -13.48
N VAL A 47 12.85 0.80 -12.70
CA VAL A 47 12.21 1.26 -11.45
C VAL A 47 10.87 1.95 -11.73
N GLY A 48 10.84 2.89 -12.68
CA GLY A 48 9.63 3.65 -13.01
C GLY A 48 8.48 2.75 -13.49
N LEU A 49 8.76 1.79 -14.36
CA LEU A 49 7.75 0.83 -14.82
C LEU A 49 7.37 -0.15 -13.72
N GLY A 50 8.31 -0.60 -12.89
CA GLY A 50 8.03 -1.48 -11.75
C GLY A 50 7.07 -0.82 -10.74
N VAL A 51 7.27 0.47 -10.45
CA VAL A 51 6.35 1.27 -9.61
C VAL A 51 4.97 1.39 -10.27
N CYS A 52 4.93 1.66 -11.57
CA CYS A 52 3.67 1.83 -12.30
C CYS A 52 2.75 0.60 -12.24
N VAL A 53 3.29 -0.62 -12.11
CA VAL A 53 2.50 -1.87 -11.99
C VAL A 53 1.55 -1.82 -10.79
N PHE A 54 1.91 -1.13 -9.71
CA PHE A 54 1.09 -1.08 -8.49
C PHE A 54 -0.14 -0.18 -8.64
N ILE A 55 -0.13 0.82 -9.52
CA ILE A 55 -1.25 1.75 -9.72
C ILE A 55 -2.53 1.00 -10.14
N PRO A 56 -2.55 0.21 -11.24
CA PRO A 56 -3.72 -0.56 -11.62
C PRO A 56 -4.06 -1.63 -10.60
N LEU A 57 -3.07 -2.26 -9.95
CA LEU A 57 -3.34 -3.26 -8.91
C LEU A 57 -4.18 -2.67 -7.76
N TYR A 58 -3.75 -1.57 -7.16
CA TYR A 58 -4.50 -0.94 -6.07
C TYR A 58 -5.85 -0.39 -6.53
N ALA A 59 -5.91 0.24 -7.71
CA ALA A 59 -7.17 0.76 -8.26
C ALA A 59 -8.18 -0.37 -8.52
N LEU A 60 -7.75 -1.49 -9.10
CA LEU A 60 -8.62 -2.64 -9.37
C LEU A 60 -9.04 -3.36 -8.09
N VAL A 61 -8.14 -3.53 -7.12
CA VAL A 61 -8.46 -4.13 -5.82
C VAL A 61 -9.51 -3.28 -5.08
N GLU A 62 -9.31 -1.96 -4.99
CA GLU A 62 -10.28 -1.08 -4.33
C GLU A 62 -11.63 -1.10 -5.07
N ARG A 63 -11.62 -1.05 -6.41
CA ARG A 63 -12.84 -1.12 -7.22
C ARG A 63 -13.59 -2.45 -7.05
N SER A 64 -12.86 -3.57 -7.06
CA SER A 64 -13.42 -4.92 -6.91
C SER A 64 -14.05 -5.12 -5.54
N LEU A 65 -13.35 -4.72 -4.46
CA LEU A 65 -13.85 -4.86 -3.09
C LEU A 65 -15.01 -3.91 -2.79
N ARG A 66 -15.01 -2.69 -3.35
CA ARG A 66 -16.16 -1.78 -3.30
C ARG A 66 -17.39 -2.38 -3.97
N ARG A 67 -17.23 -3.03 -5.14
CA ARG A 67 -18.33 -3.74 -5.83
C ARG A 67 -18.89 -4.89 -5.00
N ARG A 68 -18.07 -5.54 -4.18
CA ARG A 68 -18.49 -6.59 -3.23
C ARG A 68 -19.12 -6.05 -1.94
N GLY A 69 -19.35 -4.74 -1.84
CA GLY A 69 -20.01 -4.13 -0.68
C GLY A 69 -19.13 -3.98 0.57
N VAL A 70 -17.81 -4.18 0.46
CA VAL A 70 -16.90 -4.05 1.60
C VAL A 70 -16.74 -2.58 1.99
N ARG A 71 -17.46 -2.17 3.04
CA ARG A 71 -17.40 -0.79 3.56
C ARG A 71 -16.04 -0.52 4.19
N GLY A 72 -15.51 0.69 3.97
CA GLY A 72 -14.26 1.15 4.59
C GLY A 72 -12.96 0.67 3.92
N ILE A 73 -13.03 -0.14 2.86
CA ILE A 73 -11.83 -0.68 2.19
C ILE A 73 -10.90 0.42 1.67
N GLY A 74 -11.46 1.51 1.15
CA GLY A 74 -10.68 2.65 0.67
C GLY A 74 -9.87 3.32 1.77
N LYS A 75 -10.39 3.37 3.01
CA LYS A 75 -9.66 3.88 4.17
C LYS A 75 -8.57 2.90 4.61
N ALA A 76 -8.88 1.60 4.67
CA ALA A 76 -7.90 0.58 5.04
C ALA A 76 -6.70 0.54 4.08
N LEU A 77 -6.97 0.60 2.77
CA LEU A 77 -5.93 0.64 1.75
C LEU A 77 -5.09 1.93 1.83
N THR A 78 -5.71 3.09 2.12
CA THR A 78 -4.96 4.34 2.35
C THR A 78 -4.07 4.24 3.59
N ILE A 79 -4.58 3.67 4.70
CA ILE A 79 -3.79 3.46 5.92
C ILE A 79 -2.60 2.54 5.62
N GLY A 80 -2.81 1.46 4.86
CA GLY A 80 -1.72 0.58 4.44
C GLY A 80 -0.68 1.28 3.57
N ALA A 81 -1.10 2.17 2.66
CA ALA A 81 -0.17 2.98 1.88
C ALA A 81 0.67 3.91 2.75
N ILE A 82 0.09 4.51 3.80
CA ILE A 82 0.81 5.35 4.76
C ILE A 82 1.78 4.51 5.61
N ILE A 83 1.33 3.36 6.12
CA ILE A 83 2.21 2.43 6.87
C ILE A 83 3.39 1.99 6.00
N ARG A 84 3.16 1.74 4.71
CA ARG A 84 4.23 1.42 3.75
C ARG A 84 5.24 2.56 3.62
N ALA A 85 4.79 3.81 3.54
CA ALA A 85 5.69 4.97 3.54
C ALA A 85 6.55 5.02 4.81
N LEU A 86 5.93 4.76 5.97
CA LEU A 86 6.65 4.72 7.26
C LEU A 86 7.63 3.55 7.35
N LEU A 87 7.31 2.40 6.75
CA LEU A 87 8.21 1.25 6.67
C LEU A 87 9.47 1.55 5.85
N GLN A 88 9.37 2.36 4.80
CA GLN A 88 10.54 2.78 4.02
C GLN A 88 11.48 3.69 4.83
N ILE A 89 10.95 4.43 5.80
CA ILE A 89 11.77 5.17 6.77
C ILE A 89 12.45 4.21 7.75
N ALA A 90 11.79 3.10 8.10
CA ALA A 90 12.38 2.00 8.87
C ALA A 90 13.22 1.09 7.96
N VAL A 91 14.34 1.64 7.47
CA VAL A 91 15.32 1.10 6.50
C VAL A 91 15.52 -0.42 6.55
N VAL A 92 15.47 -1.04 7.72
CA VAL A 92 15.67 -2.49 7.92
C VAL A 92 14.75 -3.34 7.03
N VAL A 93 13.45 -3.06 7.00
CA VAL A 93 12.49 -3.90 6.24
C VAL A 93 12.66 -3.67 4.74
N ASP A 94 12.97 -2.44 4.34
CA ASP A 94 13.21 -2.05 2.96
C ASP A 94 14.47 -2.73 2.40
N VAL A 95 15.56 -2.75 3.17
CA VAL A 95 16.82 -3.42 2.80
C VAL A 95 16.63 -4.94 2.69
N LEU A 96 15.94 -5.57 3.65
CA LEU A 96 15.64 -7.02 3.58
C LEU A 96 14.82 -7.34 2.33
N ALA A 97 13.79 -6.55 2.04
CA ALA A 97 12.97 -6.73 0.83
C ALA A 97 13.79 -6.52 -0.44
N GLY A 98 14.70 -5.53 -0.45
CA GLY A 98 15.63 -5.27 -1.53
C GLY A 98 16.59 -6.42 -1.81
N MET A 99 17.17 -7.03 -0.76
CA MET A 99 18.05 -8.19 -0.91
C MET A 99 17.31 -9.40 -1.50
N VAL A 100 16.07 -9.64 -1.07
CA VAL A 100 15.23 -10.69 -1.67
C VAL A 100 14.90 -10.33 -3.12
N GLY A 101 14.60 -9.07 -3.41
CA GLY A 101 14.35 -8.59 -4.77
C GLY A 101 15.52 -8.83 -5.72
N ILE A 102 16.74 -8.52 -5.28
CA ILE A 102 17.99 -8.77 -6.02
C ILE A 102 18.16 -10.27 -6.29
N SER A 103 18.05 -11.11 -5.25
CA SER A 103 18.19 -12.55 -5.40
C SER A 103 17.15 -13.13 -6.37
N VAL A 104 15.91 -12.68 -6.32
CA VAL A 104 14.87 -13.10 -7.27
C VAL A 104 15.18 -12.60 -8.69
N ALA A 105 15.64 -11.36 -8.84
CA ALA A 105 16.00 -10.81 -10.14
C ALA A 105 17.16 -11.58 -10.79
N GLU A 106 18.20 -11.94 -10.03
CA GLU A 106 19.29 -12.80 -10.52
C GLU A 106 18.78 -14.13 -11.05
N ASN A 107 17.86 -14.78 -10.33
CA ASN A 107 17.30 -16.08 -10.71
C ASN A 107 16.32 -16.01 -11.89
N VAL A 108 15.53 -14.94 -12.00
CA VAL A 108 14.48 -14.79 -13.02
C VAL A 108 15.02 -14.22 -14.32
N VAL A 109 15.89 -13.21 -14.22
CA VAL A 109 16.44 -12.51 -15.38
C VAL A 109 17.71 -13.21 -15.87
N GLY A 110 18.44 -13.89 -14.98
CA GLY A 110 19.68 -14.58 -15.30
C GLY A 110 20.89 -13.66 -15.40
N ALA A 111 20.81 -12.45 -14.83
CA ALA A 111 21.85 -11.44 -14.86
C ALA A 111 22.24 -11.01 -13.44
N ALA A 112 23.53 -10.75 -13.26
CA ALA A 112 24.07 -10.16 -12.04
C ALA A 112 23.82 -8.63 -12.01
N PRO A 113 23.89 -7.99 -10.83
CA PRO A 113 23.87 -6.53 -10.73
C PRO A 113 24.97 -5.92 -11.63
N GLY A 114 24.58 -5.02 -12.55
CA GLY A 114 25.52 -4.35 -13.47
C GLY A 114 25.68 -5.00 -14.85
N ASP A 115 24.91 -6.04 -15.18
CA ASP A 115 24.91 -6.64 -16.52
C ASP A 115 24.17 -5.74 -17.53
N ALA A 116 24.91 -4.91 -18.27
CA ALA A 116 24.39 -3.86 -19.16
C ALA A 116 23.31 -4.33 -20.17
N LYS A 117 23.31 -5.60 -20.54
CA LYS A 117 22.33 -6.17 -21.48
C LYS A 117 20.95 -6.39 -20.86
N GLN A 118 20.87 -6.55 -19.54
CA GLN A 118 19.64 -6.91 -18.83
C GLN A 118 19.32 -6.01 -17.63
N GLU A 119 20.04 -4.90 -17.45
CA GLU A 119 19.82 -3.89 -16.41
C GLU A 119 18.34 -3.53 -16.23
N PHE A 120 17.64 -3.22 -17.32
CA PHE A 120 16.20 -2.89 -17.25
C PHE A 120 15.38 -3.98 -16.57
N GLY A 121 15.54 -5.23 -17.01
CA GLY A 121 14.78 -6.38 -16.48
C GLY A 121 15.13 -6.65 -15.02
N PHE A 122 16.42 -6.55 -14.68
CA PHE A 122 16.91 -6.72 -13.32
C PHE A 122 16.26 -5.72 -12.36
N TYR A 123 16.31 -4.42 -12.68
CA TYR A 123 15.73 -3.38 -11.81
C TYR A 123 14.21 -3.40 -11.81
N PHE A 124 13.57 -3.75 -12.93
CA PHE A 124 12.12 -3.95 -12.98
C PHE A 124 11.67 -5.07 -12.03
N VAL A 125 12.28 -6.26 -12.12
CA VAL A 125 11.92 -7.40 -11.27
C VAL A 125 12.21 -7.07 -9.80
N THR A 126 13.38 -6.52 -9.50
CA THR A 126 13.74 -6.10 -8.13
C THR A 126 12.70 -5.14 -7.56
N THR A 127 12.30 -4.12 -8.32
CA THR A 127 11.31 -3.12 -7.88
C THR A 127 9.93 -3.75 -7.62
N VAL A 128 9.49 -4.64 -8.50
CA VAL A 128 8.20 -5.32 -8.36
C VAL A 128 8.21 -6.24 -7.14
N VAL A 129 9.28 -7.03 -6.94
CA VAL A 129 9.40 -7.97 -5.82
C VAL A 129 9.47 -7.22 -4.50
N THR A 130 10.36 -6.23 -4.38
CA THR A 130 10.49 -5.38 -3.19
C THR A 130 9.17 -4.70 -2.87
N GLY A 131 8.52 -4.11 -3.88
CA GLY A 131 7.24 -3.46 -3.71
C GLY A 131 6.11 -4.41 -3.26
N ALA A 132 6.12 -5.65 -3.73
CA ALA A 132 5.16 -6.67 -3.33
C ALA A 132 5.37 -7.10 -1.87
N LEU A 133 6.61 -7.38 -1.48
CA LEU A 133 6.98 -7.75 -0.10
C LEU A 133 6.58 -6.66 0.90
N LEU A 134 6.92 -5.41 0.61
CA LEU A 134 6.54 -4.26 1.44
C LEU A 134 5.02 -4.09 1.53
N SER A 135 4.30 -4.38 0.44
CA SER A 135 2.83 -4.33 0.44
C SER A 135 2.22 -5.40 1.33
N VAL A 136 2.78 -6.61 1.33
CA VAL A 136 2.36 -7.71 2.22
C VAL A 136 2.59 -7.34 3.68
N VAL A 137 3.79 -6.85 4.01
CA VAL A 137 4.11 -6.42 5.38
C VAL A 137 3.17 -5.30 5.82
N ALA A 138 2.97 -4.28 4.98
CA ALA A 138 2.06 -3.18 5.27
C ALA A 138 0.61 -3.66 5.47
N TRP A 139 0.14 -4.66 4.71
CA TRP A 139 -1.18 -5.26 4.89
C TRP A 139 -1.30 -5.97 6.24
N VAL A 140 -0.30 -6.76 6.64
CA VAL A 140 -0.27 -7.43 7.94
C VAL A 140 -0.32 -6.40 9.07
N LEU A 141 0.51 -5.36 9.02
CA LEU A 141 0.50 -4.28 10.01
C LEU A 141 -0.84 -3.53 10.03
N THR A 142 -1.42 -3.23 8.88
CA THR A 142 -2.74 -2.60 8.79
C THR A 142 -3.81 -3.47 9.45
N ALA A 143 -3.79 -4.78 9.20
CA ALA A 143 -4.73 -5.72 9.80
C ALA A 143 -4.57 -5.75 11.33
N LEU A 144 -3.34 -5.76 11.85
CA LEU A 144 -3.06 -5.71 13.29
C LEU A 144 -3.53 -4.40 13.93
N VAL A 145 -3.27 -3.25 13.30
CA VAL A 145 -3.73 -1.94 13.80
C VAL A 145 -5.27 -1.90 13.86
N LEU A 146 -5.94 -2.34 12.80
CA LEU A 146 -7.41 -2.39 12.77
C LEU A 146 -7.99 -3.37 13.79
N LEU A 147 -7.33 -4.51 14.02
CA LEU A 147 -7.72 -5.47 15.05
C LEU A 147 -7.57 -4.86 16.45
N GLY A 148 -6.44 -4.22 16.73
CA GLY A 148 -6.18 -3.53 18.00
C GLY A 148 -7.21 -2.44 18.29
N MET A 149 -7.53 -1.61 17.30
CA MET A 149 -8.58 -0.59 17.44
C MET A 149 -9.96 -1.21 17.75
N ARG A 150 -10.31 -2.33 17.12
CA ARG A 150 -11.57 -3.05 17.41
C ARG A 150 -11.59 -3.62 18.82
N LEU A 151 -10.48 -4.18 19.29
CA LEU A 151 -10.36 -4.71 20.65
C LEU A 151 -10.49 -3.60 21.70
N VAL A 152 -9.86 -2.44 21.48
CA VAL A 152 -9.99 -1.28 22.36
C VAL A 152 -11.43 -0.73 22.36
N ALA A 153 -12.06 -0.64 21.18
CA ALA A 153 -13.46 -0.20 21.08
C ALA A 153 -14.41 -1.12 21.85
N ARG A 154 -14.20 -2.45 21.75
CA ARG A 154 -14.98 -3.44 22.52
C ARG A 154 -14.77 -3.32 24.03
N ARG A 155 -13.55 -3.00 24.49
CA ARG A 155 -13.29 -2.75 25.92
C ARG A 155 -13.86 -1.44 26.44
N ARG A 156 -14.08 -0.44 25.57
CA ARG A 156 -14.65 0.87 25.95
C ARG A 156 -16.18 0.90 25.98
N GLN A 157 -16.85 -0.08 25.39
CA GLN A 157 -18.30 -0.27 25.51
C GLN A 157 -18.56 -1.30 26.61
N PRO A 158 -18.90 -0.91 27.85
CA PRO A 158 -19.49 -1.87 28.78
C PRO A 158 -20.78 -2.43 28.16
N PRO A 159 -21.12 -3.71 28.40
CA PRO A 159 -22.37 -4.27 27.91
C PRO A 159 -23.51 -3.35 28.34
N LEU A 160 -24.39 -2.96 27.40
CA LEU A 160 -25.67 -2.36 27.75
C LEU A 160 -26.32 -3.35 28.71
N VAL A 161 -26.40 -2.97 29.98
CA VAL A 161 -27.35 -3.55 30.91
C VAL A 161 -28.70 -3.17 30.32
N THR A 162 -29.28 -4.06 29.52
CA THR A 162 -30.72 -4.06 29.30
C THR A 162 -31.32 -4.21 30.67
N ASP A 163 -31.76 -3.09 31.22
CA ASP A 163 -32.50 -3.06 32.47
C ASP A 163 -33.82 -3.80 32.22
N THR A 164 -33.83 -5.09 32.53
CA THR A 164 -34.99 -5.97 32.39
C THR A 164 -36.07 -5.65 33.43
N THR A 165 -35.93 -4.58 34.20
CA THR A 165 -36.85 -4.25 35.31
C THR A 165 -37.98 -3.32 34.94
N ASN A 166 -38.05 -2.77 33.72
CA ASN A 166 -39.15 -1.86 33.37
C ASN A 166 -39.83 -2.13 32.01
N PRO A 167 -40.89 -2.96 31.98
CA PRO A 167 -41.73 -3.14 30.81
C PRO A 167 -42.87 -2.10 30.86
N THR A 168 -42.59 -0.81 30.63
CA THR A 168 -43.67 0.11 30.27
C THR A 168 -43.32 1.01 29.09
N GLN A 169 -43.97 0.63 27.99
CA GLN A 169 -44.32 1.43 26.83
C GLN A 169 -44.42 2.94 27.10
N THR A 170 -43.85 3.75 26.20
CA THR A 170 -44.61 4.83 25.57
C THR A 170 -43.97 5.26 24.26
N THR A 171 -44.56 4.82 23.15
CA THR A 171 -44.53 5.56 21.88
C THR A 171 -45.15 6.93 22.10
N VAL A 172 -44.40 8.00 21.83
CA VAL A 172 -44.97 9.33 21.59
C VAL A 172 -44.67 9.68 20.14
N LYS A 173 -45.75 10.08 19.46
CA LYS A 173 -46.01 10.13 18.01
C LYS A 173 -44.88 10.64 17.11
#